data_AF-A0A453KES9-F1
#
_entry.id   AF-A0A453KES9-F1
#
_cell.length_a   1.000
_cell.length_b   1.000
_cell.length_c   1.000
_cell.angle_alpha   90.00
_cell.angle_beta   90.00
_cell.angle_gamma   90.00
#
_symmetry.space_group_name_H-M   'P 1'
#
loop_
_entity.id
_entity.type
_entity.pdbx_description
1 polymer ?
#
loop_
_entity_poly.entity_id
_entity_poly.type
_entity_poly.pdbx_seq_one_letter_code
_entity_poly.pdbx_strand_id
1 'polypeptide(L)' 'MTGSRIKIAGRFKPCVHMGCFDLEAFVELNQRSRKWQCPICLKNYSLDDIIIDPY' A
#
# COMPACT_ATOMS: atom_id res chain seq x y z
N MET A 1 -1.70 8.90 8.12
CA MET A 1 -1.83 8.84 6.64
C MET A 1 -1.06 10.02 6.11
N THR A 2 0.00 9.81 5.34
CA THR A 2 0.81 10.93 4.82
C THR A 2 -0.07 11.73 3.88
N GLY A 3 -0.31 13.01 4.17
CA GLY A 3 -1.11 13.90 3.31
C GLY A 3 -0.39 14.31 2.02
N SER A 4 0.55 13.49 1.56
CA SER A 4 1.43 13.77 0.42
C SER A 4 0.84 13.17 -0.85
N ARG A 5 1.08 13.84 -1.98
CA ARG A 5 0.68 13.36 -3.30
C ARG A 5 1.28 11.98 -3.56
N ILE A 6 0.44 11.03 -4.00
CA ILE A 6 0.87 9.70 -4.44
C ILE A 6 1.77 9.86 -5.67
N LYS A 7 3.00 9.32 -5.60
CA LYS A 7 3.94 9.22 -6.73
C LYS A 7 3.76 7.91 -7.50
N ILE A 8 3.68 6.79 -6.78
CA ILE A 8 3.46 5.46 -7.34
C ILE A 8 2.20 4.88 -6.68
N ALA A 9 1.15 4.69 -7.46
CA ALA A 9 -0.11 4.13 -6.97
C ALA A 9 0.04 2.64 -6.67
N GLY A 10 0.21 2.31 -5.40
CA GLY A 10 0.23 0.94 -4.90
C GLY A 10 -1.11 0.54 -4.30
N ARG A 11 -1.48 -0.73 -4.46
CA ARG A 11 -2.57 -1.37 -3.74
C ARG A 11 -2.28 -2.85 -3.51
N PHE A 12 -3.03 -3.48 -2.64
CA PHE A 12 -3.04 -4.94 -2.56
C PHE A 12 -4.12 -5.52 -3.47
N LYS A 13 -3.82 -6.61 -4.18
CA LYS A 13 -4.74 -7.31 -5.08
C LYS A 13 -6.07 -7.71 -4.40
N PRO A 14 -6.10 -8.18 -3.14
CA PRO A 14 -7.35 -8.54 -2.47
C PRO A 14 -8.15 -7.35 -1.91
N CYS A 15 -7.63 -6.12 -2.01
CA CYS A 15 -8.34 -4.94 -1.50
C CYS A 15 -9.56 -4.60 -2.36
N VAL A 16 -10.73 -4.61 -1.73
CA VAL A 16 -12.02 -4.23 -2.33
C VAL A 16 -12.25 -2.72 -2.45
N HIS A 17 -11.42 -1.91 -1.77
CA HIS A 17 -11.47 -0.46 -1.90
C HIS A 17 -10.78 0.00 -3.19
N MET A 18 -11.24 1.13 -3.74
CA MET A 18 -10.63 1.75 -4.92
C MET A 18 -9.41 2.61 -4.59
N GLY A 19 -9.22 2.97 -3.32
CA GLY A 19 -8.10 3.83 -2.92
C GLY A 19 -6.74 3.17 -3.11
N CYS A 20 -5.78 3.95 -3.57
CA CYS A 20 -4.36 3.59 -3.63
C CYS A 20 -3.58 4.30 -2.50
N PHE A 21 -2.41 3.77 -2.19
CA PHE A 21 -1.42 4.40 -1.32
C PHE A 21 -0.12 4.63 -2.08
N ASP A 22 0.73 5.52 -1.57
CA ASP A 22 2.06 5.70 -2.15
C ASP A 22 2.93 4.47 -1.88
N LEU A 23 3.27 3.74 -2.94
CA LEU A 23 3.99 2.47 -2.84
C LEU A 23 5.42 2.66 -2.31
N GLU A 24 6.10 3.71 -2.76
CA GLU A 24 7.49 4.02 -2.35
C GLU A 24 7.55 4.26 -0.84
N ALA A 25 6.74 5.18 -0.33
CA ALA A 25 6.64 5.48 1.09
C ALA A 25 6.16 4.27 1.90
N PHE A 26 5.21 3.49 1.37
CA PHE A 26 4.72 2.29 2.05
C PHE A 26 5.82 1.25 2.24
N VAL A 27 6.61 0.94 1.20
CA VAL A 27 7.72 -0.01 1.31
C VAL A 27 8.78 0.48 2.29
N GLU A 28 9.13 1.77 2.27
CA GLU A 28 10.10 2.35 3.21
C GLU A 28 9.63 2.20 4.67
N LEU A 29 8.36 2.47 4.96
CA LEU A 29 7.77 2.29 6.29
C LEU A 29 7.77 0.82 6.73
N ASN A 30 7.51 -0.10 5.80
CA ASN A 30 7.48 -1.53 6.06
C ASN A 30 8.86 -2.13 6.28
N GLN A 31 9.90 -1.62 5.63
CA GLN A 31 11.28 -2.04 5.89
C GLN A 31 11.69 -1.77 7.34
N ARG A 32 11.19 -0.68 7.95
CA ARG A 32 11.47 -0.32 9.35
C ARG A 32 10.61 -1.09 10.35
N SER A 33 9.31 -1.24 10.07
CA SER A 33 8.32 -1.78 11.01
C SER A 33 8.00 -3.26 10.83
N ARG A 34 8.36 -3.85 9.69
CA ARG A 34 8.02 -5.23 9.27
C ARG A 34 6.52 -5.56 9.32
N LYS A 35 5.66 -4.58 9.02
CA LYS A 35 4.20 -4.71 9.17
C LYS A 35 3.42 -4.45 7.88
N TRP A 36 3.13 -5.50 7.13
CA TRP A 36 2.39 -5.47 5.85
C TRP A 36 0.87 -5.34 6.03
N GLN A 37 0.45 -4.23 6.64
CA GLN A 37 -0.95 -3.87 6.83
C GLN A 37 -1.35 -2.80 5.82
N CYS A 38 -2.44 -3.02 5.08
CA CYS A 38 -2.97 -2.01 4.17
C CYS A 38 -3.34 -0.73 4.94
N PRO A 39 -2.83 0.44 4.55
CA PRO A 39 -3.09 1.70 5.27
C PRO A 39 -4.52 2.22 5.10
N ILE A 40 -5.32 1.61 4.20
CA ILE A 40 -6.68 2.03 3.88
C ILE A 40 -7.70 1.14 4.60
N CYS A 41 -7.64 -0.19 4.38
CA CYS A 41 -8.58 -1.12 5.01
C CYS A 41 -8.07 -1.81 6.27
N LEU A 42 -6.83 -1.55 6.69
CA LEU A 42 -6.20 -2.10 7.90
C LEU A 42 -6.13 -3.63 7.95
N LYS A 43 -6.36 -4.31 6.83
CA LYS A 43 -6.14 -5.76 6.70
C LYS A 43 -4.67 -6.07 6.45
N ASN A 44 -4.20 -7.20 6.95
CA ASN A 44 -2.84 -7.70 6.70
C ASN A 44 -2.83 -8.50 5.39
N TYR A 45 -1.75 -8.37 4.62
CA TYR A 45 -1.55 -9.04 3.34
C TYR A 45 -0.09 -9.49 3.18
N SER A 46 0.19 -10.32 2.17
CA SER A 46 1.57 -10.64 1.78
C SER A 46 2.18 -9.50 0.98
N LEU A 47 3.52 -9.43 0.96
CA LEU A 47 4.26 -8.60 0.01
C LEU A 47 3.91 -8.98 -1.44
N ASP A 48 3.68 -10.27 -1.71
CA ASP A 48 3.34 -10.78 -3.04
C ASP A 48 1.97 -10.30 -3.55
N ASP A 49 1.11 -9.79 -2.65
CA ASP A 49 -0.20 -9.25 -3.00
C ASP A 49 -0.11 -7.80 -3.49
N ILE A 50 1.05 -7.14 -3.36
CA ILE A 50 1.22 -5.74 -3.78
C ILE A 50 1.31 -5.65 -5.29
N ILE A 51 0.51 -4.75 -5.85
CA ILE A 51 0.50 -4.41 -7.28
C ILE A 51 0.62 -2.89 -7.45
N ILE A 52 1.21 -2.46 -8.57
CA ILE A 52 1.06 -1.10 -9.06
C ILE A 52 -0.30 -1.04 -9.76
N ASP A 53 -1.15 -0.10 -9.35
CA ASP A 53 -2.48 0.05 -9.97
C ASP A 53 -2.30 0.52 -11.43
N PRO A 54 -2.89 -0.19 -12.41
CA PRO A 54 -2.67 0.10 -13.83
C PRO A 54 -3.60 1.19 -14.39
N TYR A 55 -4.52 1.73 -13.59
CA TYR A 55 -5.52 2.72 -14.03
C TYR A 55 -5.11 4.16 -13.76
#